data_AF-A0A3S2LYT3-F1
#
_entry.id   AF-A0A3S2LYT3-F1
#
_cell.length_a   1.000
_cell.length_b   1.000
_cell.length_c   1.000
_cell.angle_alpha   90.00
_cell.angle_beta   90.00
_cell.angle_gamma   90.00
#
_symmetry.space_group_name_H-M   'P 1'
#
loop_
_entity.id
_entity.type
_entity.pdbx_description
1 polymer ?
#
loop_
_entity_poly.entity_id
_entity_poly.type
_entity_poly.pdbx_seq_one_letter_code
_entity_poly.pdbx_strand_id
1 'polypeptide(L)'
;MSSRSGALLLLVLVGIGTASAVNYISANITNAHRNVAHHLDLTSPDIGRNPLFGFIRENSSCPKKHNLPPKFNKTLDIYTRIFSIILDDTATPVVLSSLSEKAKEVVRSSLRYLQRKMLGLKKNVKGHGPHRTDELDELDSIQVGDVTNQKKALAEYKEVYQAANVCYHHGYMQAADSAHSPK
;
A
#
# COMPACT_ATOMS: atom_id res chain seq x y z
N MET A 1 -18.88 -16.70 -63.77
CA MET A 1 -17.50 -16.76 -63.20
C MET A 1 -17.47 -15.86 -61.98
N SER A 2 -17.02 -16.41 -60.85
CA SER A 2 -17.05 -15.82 -59.50
C SER A 2 -15.76 -15.05 -59.20
N SER A 3 -15.81 -13.89 -58.53
CA SER A 3 -14.66 -13.31 -57.80
C SER A 3 -15.13 -12.11 -56.96
N ARG A 4 -15.51 -12.31 -55.68
CA ARG A 4 -14.70 -12.20 -54.45
C ARG A 4 -14.23 -10.78 -54.11
N SER A 5 -14.92 -10.24 -53.10
CA SER A 5 -14.60 -9.07 -52.30
C SER A 5 -13.16 -9.04 -51.78
N GLY A 6 -12.48 -7.92 -51.97
CA GLY A 6 -11.25 -7.57 -51.27
C GLY A 6 -11.50 -6.37 -50.37
N ALA A 7 -11.89 -6.61 -49.12
CA ALA A 7 -11.95 -5.57 -48.10
C ALA A 7 -10.52 -5.28 -47.60
N LEU A 8 -10.00 -4.09 -47.93
CA LEU A 8 -8.78 -3.55 -47.34
C LEU A 8 -9.08 -3.08 -45.91
N LEU A 9 -8.79 -3.92 -44.93
CA LEU A 9 -8.83 -3.57 -43.52
C LEU A 9 -7.45 -3.02 -43.11
N LEU A 10 -7.34 -1.70 -43.07
CA LEU A 10 -6.21 -0.96 -42.50
C LEU A 10 -6.18 -1.21 -40.99
N LEU A 11 -5.24 -2.05 -40.55
CA LEU A 11 -4.86 -2.17 -39.14
C LEU A 11 -4.08 -0.93 -38.73
N VAL A 12 -4.76 0.05 -38.15
CA VAL A 12 -4.10 1.11 -37.37
C VAL A 12 -3.64 0.46 -36.06
N LEU A 13 -2.36 0.09 -36.03
CA LEU A 13 -1.64 -0.27 -34.81
C LEU A 13 -1.56 0.98 -33.92
N VAL A 14 -2.58 1.18 -33.09
CA VAL A 14 -2.47 2.06 -31.93
C VAL A 14 -1.52 1.37 -30.96
N GLY A 15 -0.26 1.82 -30.96
CA GLY A 15 0.69 1.50 -29.91
C GLY A 15 0.18 2.06 -28.59
N ILE A 16 -0.62 1.26 -27.88
CA ILE A 16 -0.87 1.46 -26.47
C ILE A 16 0.46 1.16 -25.79
N GLY A 17 1.26 2.20 -25.57
CA GLY A 17 2.38 2.13 -24.64
C GLY A 17 1.81 1.70 -23.30
N THR A 18 1.93 0.42 -22.97
CA THR A 18 1.70 -0.05 -21.62
C THR A 18 2.76 0.63 -20.77
N ALA A 19 2.41 1.73 -20.10
CA ALA A 19 3.20 2.24 -19.01
C ALA A 19 3.38 1.05 -18.06
N SER A 20 4.58 0.50 -18.00
CA SER A 20 4.93 -0.54 -17.04
C SER A 20 4.58 0.01 -15.66
N ALA A 21 3.59 -0.59 -15.00
CA ALA A 21 3.18 -0.18 -13.67
C ALA A 21 4.42 -0.24 -12.77
N VAL A 22 4.88 0.92 -12.29
CA VAL A 22 6.10 1.00 -11.49
C VAL A 22 5.86 0.22 -10.20
N ASN A 23 6.65 -0.83 -9.98
CA ASN A 23 6.57 -1.67 -8.79
C ASN A 23 7.56 -1.18 -7.73
N TYR A 24 7.05 -0.72 -6.58
CA TYR A 24 7.83 -0.21 -5.45
C TYR A 24 8.09 -1.28 -4.39
N ILE A 25 7.57 -2.50 -4.57
CA ILE A 25 7.78 -3.63 -3.66
C ILE A 25 9.10 -4.32 -4.02
N SER A 26 10.13 -4.07 -3.22
CA SER A 26 11.42 -4.74 -3.35
C SER A 26 11.39 -6.19 -2.87
N ALA A 27 12.40 -6.98 -3.23
CA ALA A 27 12.62 -8.32 -2.72
C ALA A 27 12.73 -8.35 -1.18
N ASN A 28 13.36 -7.33 -0.58
CA ASN A 28 13.50 -7.23 0.87
C ASN A 28 12.15 -6.96 1.57
N ILE A 29 11.30 -6.09 1.00
CA ILE A 29 9.93 -5.89 1.49
C ILE A 29 9.13 -7.19 1.37
N THR A 30 9.26 -7.88 0.23
CA THR A 30 8.59 -9.15 -0.02
C THR A 30 9.00 -10.21 1.00
N ASN A 31 10.30 -10.36 1.27
CA ASN A 31 10.83 -11.34 2.21
C ASN A 31 10.42 -11.02 3.65
N ALA A 32 10.54 -9.76 4.07
CA ALA A 32 10.10 -9.34 5.41
C ALA A 32 8.58 -9.56 5.59
N HIS A 33 7.76 -9.18 4.61
CA HIS A 33 6.32 -9.43 4.66
C HIS A 33 5.98 -10.92 4.69
N ARG A 34 6.67 -11.74 3.89
CA ARG A 34 6.47 -13.20 3.89
C ARG A 34 6.76 -13.82 5.26
N ASN A 35 7.84 -13.39 5.92
CA ASN A 35 8.18 -13.89 7.27
C ASN A 35 7.08 -13.56 8.29
N VAL A 36 6.58 -12.32 8.26
CA VAL A 36 5.46 -11.90 9.12
C VAL A 36 4.20 -12.70 8.78
N ALA A 37 3.86 -12.81 7.50
CA ALA A 37 2.65 -13.48 7.03
C ALA A 37 2.61 -14.96 7.41
N HIS A 38 3.73 -15.66 7.25
CA HIS A 38 3.87 -17.05 7.61
C HIS A 38 3.69 -17.28 9.11
N HIS A 39 4.40 -16.52 9.96
CA HIS A 39 4.36 -16.76 11.41
C HIS A 39 3.06 -16.29 12.07
N LEU A 40 2.40 -15.26 11.55
CA LEU A 40 1.16 -14.73 12.12
C LEU A 40 -0.11 -15.28 11.48
N ASP A 41 0.03 -16.20 10.52
CA ASP A 41 -1.06 -16.78 9.75
C ASP A 41 -1.96 -15.72 9.09
N LEU A 42 -1.32 -14.78 8.40
CA LEU A 42 -2.01 -13.65 7.76
C LEU A 42 -2.75 -14.04 6.48
N THR A 43 -2.55 -15.26 5.99
CA THR A 43 -3.22 -15.80 4.80
C THR A 43 -4.51 -16.55 5.11
N SER A 44 -4.88 -16.66 6.40
CA SER A 44 -6.13 -17.30 6.80
C SER A 44 -7.34 -16.58 6.17
N PRO A 45 -8.38 -17.32 5.74
CA PRO A 45 -9.54 -16.73 5.08
C PRO A 45 -10.24 -15.64 5.90
N ASP A 46 -10.25 -15.75 7.23
CA ASP A 46 -10.87 -14.79 8.14
C ASP A 46 -10.17 -13.43 8.14
N ILE A 47 -8.87 -13.41 7.85
CA ILE A 47 -8.10 -12.18 7.68
C ILE A 47 -8.38 -11.55 6.32
N GLY A 48 -8.47 -12.35 5.25
CA GLY A 48 -8.65 -11.85 3.88
C GLY A 48 -10.08 -11.45 3.49
N ARG A 49 -11.13 -11.97 4.16
CA ARG A 49 -12.53 -11.81 3.72
C ARG A 49 -13.04 -10.37 3.79
N ASN A 50 -12.63 -9.60 4.81
CA ASN A 50 -13.08 -8.23 5.06
C ASN A 50 -11.86 -7.32 5.25
N PRO A 51 -11.29 -6.75 4.18
CA PRO A 51 -10.11 -5.89 4.25
C PRO A 51 -10.40 -4.60 5.00
N LEU A 52 -9.41 -4.10 5.74
CA LEU A 52 -9.50 -2.81 6.44
C LEU A 52 -9.40 -1.63 5.48
N PHE A 53 -8.69 -1.81 4.36
CA PHE A 53 -8.38 -0.73 3.44
C PHE A 53 -8.89 -1.03 2.03
N GLY A 54 -10.13 -1.55 1.93
CA GLY A 54 -10.76 -1.91 0.65
C GLY A 54 -10.74 -0.80 -0.41
N PHE A 55 -10.83 0.47 0.02
CA PHE A 55 -10.73 1.64 -0.85
C PHE A 55 -9.41 1.72 -1.63
N ILE A 56 -8.34 1.06 -1.19
CA ILE A 56 -7.04 1.05 -1.88
C ILE A 56 -7.12 0.31 -3.22
N ARG A 57 -7.97 -0.73 -3.30
CA ARG A 57 -8.22 -1.47 -4.54
C ARG A 57 -9.14 -0.70 -5.49
N GLU A 58 -10.07 0.07 -4.93
CA GLU A 58 -11.12 0.76 -5.68
C GLU A 58 -10.71 2.16 -6.17
N ASN A 59 -9.84 2.86 -5.43
CA ASN A 59 -9.38 4.22 -5.73
C ASN A 59 -7.87 4.26 -6.02
N SER A 60 -7.42 3.43 -6.96
CA SER A 60 -6.03 3.46 -7.45
C SER A 60 -5.69 4.73 -8.25
N SER A 61 -6.66 5.59 -8.55
CA SER A 61 -6.45 6.88 -9.20
C SER A 61 -6.00 7.95 -8.19
N CYS A 62 -4.69 8.04 -8.02
CA CYS A 62 -4.07 9.13 -7.28
C CYS A 62 -4.40 10.47 -7.96
N PRO A 63 -5.01 11.45 -7.27
CA PRO A 63 -5.29 12.75 -7.85
C PRO A 63 -3.98 13.42 -8.27
N LYS A 64 -3.99 14.08 -9.44
CA LYS A 64 -2.81 14.74 -10.06
C LYS A 64 -2.14 15.84 -9.22
N LYS A 65 -2.64 16.14 -8.01
CA LYS A 65 -2.03 17.12 -7.12
C LYS A 65 -0.92 16.45 -6.31
N HIS A 66 0.16 17.19 -6.08
CA HIS A 66 1.41 16.77 -5.42
C HIS A 66 1.28 16.28 -3.95
N ASN A 67 0.08 15.93 -3.49
CA ASN A 67 -0.21 15.49 -2.14
C ASN A 67 -0.82 14.09 -2.16
N LEU A 68 -0.35 13.22 -1.27
CA LEU A 68 -1.01 11.94 -1.01
C LEU A 68 -2.45 12.21 -0.53
N PRO A 69 -3.46 11.49 -1.05
CA PRO A 69 -4.83 11.67 -0.59
C PRO A 69 -4.96 11.51 0.94
N PRO A 70 -5.83 12.30 1.61
CA PRO A 70 -5.98 12.24 3.07
C PRO A 70 -6.17 10.83 3.63
N LYS A 71 -6.92 9.97 2.92
CA LYS A 71 -7.13 8.55 3.26
C LYS A 71 -5.84 7.76 3.39
N PHE A 72 -4.91 7.93 2.46
CA PHE A 72 -3.62 7.25 2.51
C PHE A 72 -2.77 7.79 3.66
N ASN A 73 -2.77 9.10 3.91
CA ASN A 73 -2.04 9.65 5.06
C ASN A 73 -2.58 9.08 6.39
N LYS A 74 -3.91 9.05 6.55
CA LYS A 74 -4.57 8.44 7.71
C LYS A 74 -4.25 6.95 7.85
N THR A 75 -4.21 6.23 6.74
CA THR A 75 -3.81 4.80 6.72
C THR A 75 -2.38 4.62 7.22
N LEU A 76 -1.44 5.46 6.76
CA LEU A 76 -0.06 5.43 7.26
C LEU A 76 0.03 5.77 8.76
N ASP A 77 -0.84 6.63 9.28
CA ASP A 77 -0.98 6.89 10.72
C ASP A 77 -1.45 5.66 11.49
N ILE A 78 -2.46 4.96 10.97
CA ILE A 78 -2.98 3.70 11.56
C ILE A 78 -1.86 2.66 11.64
N TYR A 79 -1.12 2.45 10.54
CA TYR A 79 0.03 1.54 10.57
C TYR A 79 1.09 1.97 11.57
N THR A 80 1.37 3.27 11.70
CA THR A 80 2.34 3.76 12.70
C THR A 80 1.91 3.36 14.11
N ARG A 81 0.62 3.50 14.45
CA ARG A 81 0.07 3.09 15.75
C ARG A 81 0.12 1.57 15.94
N ILE A 82 -0.29 0.80 14.92
CA ILE A 82 -0.24 -0.68 14.95
C ILE A 82 1.20 -1.16 15.19
N PHE A 83 2.18 -0.65 14.43
CA PHE A 83 3.58 -1.01 14.65
C PHE A 83 4.06 -0.63 16.05
N SER A 84 3.66 0.53 16.58
CA SER A 84 4.03 0.93 17.94
C SER A 84 3.51 -0.04 19.00
N ILE A 85 2.29 -0.56 18.84
CA ILE A 85 1.70 -1.53 19.77
C ILE A 85 2.40 -2.88 19.67
N ILE A 86 2.67 -3.37 18.45
CA ILE A 86 3.26 -4.70 18.23
C ILE A 86 4.77 -4.71 18.53
N LEU A 87 5.44 -3.57 18.41
CA LEU A 87 6.88 -3.45 18.66
C LEU A 87 7.19 -2.81 20.01
N ASP A 88 6.20 -2.66 20.89
CA ASP A 88 6.43 -2.24 22.26
C ASP A 88 7.27 -3.32 22.97
N ASP A 89 8.47 -2.93 23.43
CA ASP A 89 9.39 -3.83 24.13
C ASP A 89 9.06 -3.91 25.63
N THR A 90 8.15 -3.07 26.14
CA THR A 90 7.73 -3.05 27.56
C THR A 90 6.62 -4.04 27.87
N ALA A 91 5.91 -4.52 26.85
CA ALA A 91 4.85 -5.52 26.95
C ALA A 91 5.08 -6.64 25.94
N THR A 92 4.58 -7.85 26.20
CA THR A 92 4.48 -8.87 25.14
C THR A 92 3.15 -8.66 24.42
N PRO A 93 3.14 -8.19 23.16
CA PRO A 93 1.89 -7.98 22.44
C PRO A 93 1.17 -9.30 22.20
N VAL A 94 -0.14 -9.30 22.35
CA VAL A 94 -0.98 -10.50 22.20
C VAL A 94 -0.80 -11.13 20.82
N VAL A 95 -0.62 -10.33 19.76
CA VAL A 95 -0.40 -10.86 18.40
C VAL A 95 0.88 -11.70 18.27
N LEU A 96 1.86 -11.49 19.16
CA LEU A 96 3.12 -12.25 19.18
C LEU A 96 3.15 -13.33 20.27
N SER A 97 2.17 -13.37 21.18
CA SER A 97 2.26 -14.17 22.42
C SER A 97 2.34 -15.67 22.17
N SER A 98 1.70 -16.16 21.11
CA SER A 98 1.65 -17.58 20.74
C SER A 98 2.90 -18.07 19.99
N LEU A 99 3.85 -17.19 19.67
CA LEU A 99 5.05 -17.53 18.93
C LEU A 99 6.17 -18.02 19.88
N SER A 100 7.05 -18.88 19.37
CA SER A 100 8.33 -19.17 20.04
C SER A 100 9.23 -17.93 20.06
N GLU A 101 10.14 -17.82 21.02
CA GLU A 101 11.05 -16.65 21.11
C GLU A 101 11.85 -16.41 19.83
N LYS A 102 12.36 -17.48 19.20
CA LYS A 102 13.04 -17.39 17.90
C LYS A 102 12.12 -16.83 16.81
N ALA A 103 10.85 -17.23 16.77
CA ALA A 103 9.89 -16.69 15.82
C ALA A 103 9.54 -15.23 16.13
N LYS A 104 9.40 -14.86 17.42
CA LYS A 104 9.19 -13.46 17.85
C LYS A 104 10.33 -12.56 17.37
N GLU A 105 11.59 -12.99 17.48
CA GLU A 105 12.74 -12.22 16.99
C GLU A 105 12.69 -11.99 15.48
N VAL A 106 12.42 -13.04 14.70
CA VAL A 106 12.30 -12.97 13.24
C VAL A 106 11.17 -12.02 12.84
N VAL A 107 10.00 -12.14 13.49
CA VAL A 107 8.84 -11.29 13.23
C VAL A 107 9.13 -9.84 13.63
N ARG A 108 9.68 -9.58 14.81
CA ARG A 108 10.05 -8.22 15.26
C ARG A 108 11.05 -7.56 14.32
N SER A 109 12.09 -8.27 13.90
CA SER A 109 13.08 -7.75 12.94
C SER A 109 12.43 -7.37 11.61
N SER A 110 11.56 -8.25 11.09
CA SER A 110 10.82 -8.01 9.85
C SER A 110 9.85 -6.83 9.99
N LEU A 111 9.09 -6.76 11.08
CA LEU A 111 8.17 -5.65 11.37
C LEU A 111 8.90 -4.31 11.53
N ARG A 112 10.06 -4.27 12.23
CA ARG A 112 10.89 -3.05 12.31
C ARG A 112 11.38 -2.61 10.93
N TYR A 113 11.74 -3.55 10.05
CA TYR A 113 12.11 -3.21 8.68
C TYR A 113 10.93 -2.58 7.91
N LEU A 114 9.75 -3.20 7.96
CA LEU A 114 8.54 -2.71 7.30
C LEU A 114 8.11 -1.34 7.87
N GLN A 115 8.11 -1.18 9.19
CA GLN A 115 7.83 0.10 9.87
C GLN A 115 8.74 1.21 9.36
N ARG A 116 10.05 0.98 9.25
CA ARG A 116 11.00 1.98 8.72
C ARG A 116 10.67 2.39 7.28
N LYS A 117 10.29 1.44 6.42
CA LYS A 117 9.90 1.75 5.03
C LYS A 117 8.63 2.59 5.00
N MET A 118 7.63 2.24 5.81
CA MET A 118 6.39 3.00 5.93
C MET A 118 6.62 4.42 6.45
N LEU A 119 7.44 4.58 7.49
CA LEU A 119 7.80 5.89 8.05
C LEU A 119 8.58 6.75 7.06
N GLY A 120 9.47 6.14 6.27
CA GLY A 120 10.16 6.82 5.18
C GLY A 120 9.19 7.39 4.15
N LEU A 121 8.19 6.60 3.75
CA LEU A 121 7.13 7.05 2.85
C LEU A 121 6.33 8.20 3.47
N LYS A 122 5.89 8.06 4.73
CA LYS A 122 5.13 9.10 5.45
C LYS A 122 5.89 10.41 5.59
N LYS A 123 7.19 10.38 5.91
CA LYS A 123 8.01 11.60 6.07
C LYS A 123 8.11 12.41 4.78
N ASN A 124 8.14 11.73 3.64
CA ASN A 124 8.28 12.35 2.33
C ASN A 124 6.95 12.90 1.80
N VAL A 125 5.83 12.40 2.32
CA VAL A 125 4.49 12.88 2.02
C VAL A 125 4.20 14.10 2.91
N LYS A 126 4.47 15.30 2.39
CA LYS A 126 3.90 16.53 2.96
C LYS A 126 2.64 16.86 2.19
N GLY A 127 1.46 16.72 2.80
CA GLY A 127 0.20 17.00 2.13
C GLY A 127 -0.90 17.47 3.07
N HIS A 128 -1.09 18.80 3.14
CA HIS A 128 -2.32 19.43 3.63
C HIS A 128 -3.31 19.52 2.47
N GLY A 129 -4.18 18.51 2.33
CA GLY A 129 -5.34 18.56 1.45
C GLY A 129 -6.62 18.81 2.25
N PRO A 130 -7.66 19.42 1.65
CA PRO A 130 -8.92 19.66 2.34
C PRO A 130 -9.55 18.34 2.81
N HIS A 131 -9.99 18.36 4.07
CA HIS A 131 -10.58 17.25 4.80
C HIS A 131 -11.97 16.94 4.21
N ARG A 132 -12.20 15.73 3.72
CA ARG A 132 -13.56 15.18 3.58
C ARG A 132 -13.78 14.26 4.78
N THR A 133 -14.83 14.53 5.55
CA THR A 133 -15.08 13.99 6.89
C THR A 133 -15.52 12.53 6.86
N ASP A 134 -16.47 12.19 6.00
CA ASP A 134 -17.29 10.98 6.18
C ASP A 134 -16.50 9.67 5.94
N GLU A 135 -15.52 9.68 5.03
CA GLU A 135 -14.71 8.49 4.74
C GLU A 135 -13.47 8.36 5.66
N LEU A 136 -13.17 9.40 6.44
CA LEU A 136 -12.12 9.36 7.47
C LEU A 136 -12.68 8.84 8.79
N ASP A 137 -13.99 9.01 9.03
CA ASP A 137 -14.69 8.48 10.18
C ASP A 137 -14.63 6.93 10.24
N GLU A 138 -14.71 6.26 9.08
CA GLU A 138 -14.53 4.80 9.01
C GLU A 138 -13.11 4.37 9.42
N LEU A 139 -12.08 5.09 8.95
CA LEU A 139 -10.70 4.84 9.34
C LEU A 139 -10.45 5.13 10.83
N ASP A 140 -11.15 6.12 11.39
CA ASP A 140 -11.10 6.44 12.82
C ASP A 140 -11.77 5.37 13.71
N SER A 141 -12.73 4.61 13.15
CA SER A 141 -13.37 3.50 13.85
C SER A 141 -12.48 2.26 14.01
N ILE A 142 -11.34 2.18 13.29
CA ILE A 142 -10.44 1.02 13.32
C ILE A 142 -9.79 0.90 14.71
N GLN A 143 -10.15 -0.15 15.43
CA GLN A 143 -9.56 -0.47 16.73
C GLN A 143 -8.15 -1.06 16.55
N VAL A 144 -7.12 -0.21 16.60
CA VAL A 144 -5.71 -0.59 16.39
C VAL A 144 -5.14 -1.55 17.45
N GLY A 145 -5.80 -1.64 18.61
CA GLY A 145 -5.45 -2.59 19.67
C GLY A 145 -6.00 -4.00 19.45
N ASP A 146 -6.99 -4.16 18.58
CA ASP A 146 -7.58 -5.45 18.27
C ASP A 146 -6.61 -6.32 17.44
N VAL A 147 -6.41 -7.56 17.87
CA VAL A 147 -5.45 -8.49 17.25
C VAL A 147 -5.85 -8.85 15.82
N THR A 148 -7.15 -8.95 15.55
CA THR A 148 -7.64 -9.26 14.20
C THR A 148 -7.35 -8.09 13.26
N ASN A 149 -7.63 -6.85 13.69
CA ASN A 149 -7.32 -5.66 12.91
C ASN A 149 -5.82 -5.48 12.69
N GLN A 150 -4.98 -5.78 13.69
CA GLN A 150 -3.53 -5.80 13.53
C GLN A 150 -3.09 -6.78 12.44
N LYS A 151 -3.60 -8.02 12.46
CA LYS A 151 -3.29 -9.03 11.45
C LYS A 151 -3.77 -8.63 10.06
N LYS A 152 -4.99 -8.11 9.93
CA LYS A 152 -5.53 -7.60 8.66
C LYS A 152 -4.67 -6.49 8.06
N ALA A 153 -4.32 -5.49 8.87
CA ALA A 153 -3.43 -4.43 8.42
C ALA A 153 -2.08 -5.00 7.96
N LEU A 154 -1.47 -5.91 8.72
CA LEU A 154 -0.21 -6.54 8.31
C LEU A 154 -0.36 -7.37 7.02
N ALA A 155 -1.51 -8.01 6.78
CA ALA A 155 -1.80 -8.74 5.55
C ALA A 155 -1.83 -7.79 4.34
N GLU A 156 -2.50 -6.65 4.48
CA GLU A 156 -2.68 -5.64 3.43
C GLU A 156 -1.44 -4.74 3.18
N TYR A 157 -0.38 -4.88 4.00
CA TYR A 157 0.79 -3.98 4.01
C TYR A 157 1.34 -3.70 2.60
N LYS A 158 1.54 -4.73 1.77
CA LYS A 158 2.18 -4.56 0.46
C LYS A 158 1.30 -3.75 -0.49
N GLU A 159 -0.01 -3.97 -0.47
CA GLU A 159 -0.95 -3.26 -1.34
C GLU A 159 -0.99 -1.78 -0.95
N VAL A 160 -1.08 -1.50 0.35
CA VAL A 160 -1.06 -0.14 0.88
C VAL A 160 0.24 0.57 0.55
N TYR A 161 1.37 -0.10 0.79
CA TYR A 161 2.70 0.47 0.53
C TYR A 161 2.88 0.77 -0.96
N GLN A 162 2.49 -0.15 -1.84
CA GLN A 162 2.55 0.03 -3.29
C GLN A 162 1.68 1.21 -3.73
N ALA A 163 0.41 1.23 -3.33
CA ALA A 163 -0.52 2.27 -3.74
C ALA A 163 -0.10 3.67 -3.23
N ALA A 164 0.36 3.75 -1.98
CA ALA A 164 0.86 5.01 -1.43
C ALA A 164 2.14 5.50 -2.13
N ASN A 165 3.06 4.60 -2.53
CA ASN A 165 4.23 4.97 -3.32
C ASN A 165 3.87 5.41 -4.75
N VAL A 166 2.93 4.72 -5.40
CA VAL A 166 2.40 5.14 -6.70
C VAL A 166 1.84 6.55 -6.60
N CYS A 167 1.00 6.83 -5.60
CA CYS A 167 0.46 8.18 -5.42
C CYS A 167 1.52 9.24 -5.12
N TYR A 168 2.51 8.91 -4.29
CA TYR A 168 3.62 9.81 -4.00
C TYR A 168 4.44 10.16 -5.25
N HIS A 169 4.82 9.16 -6.06
CA HIS A 169 5.67 9.35 -7.23
C HIS A 169 4.92 9.83 -8.48
N HIS A 170 3.64 9.46 -8.66
CA HIS A 170 2.83 9.95 -9.77
C HIS A 170 2.54 11.46 -9.64
N GLY A 171 2.46 11.97 -8.40
CA GLY A 171 2.46 13.41 -8.13
C GLY A 171 3.80 14.09 -8.46
N TYR A 172 4.93 13.38 -8.42
CA TYR A 172 6.26 13.95 -8.66
C TYR A 172 6.70 13.90 -10.13
N MET A 173 6.34 12.84 -10.88
CA MET A 173 6.82 12.67 -12.27
C MET A 173 6.28 13.72 -13.26
N GLN A 174 5.07 14.24 -13.08
CA GLN A 174 4.54 15.30 -13.97
C GLN A 174 5.13 16.70 -13.71
N ALA A 175 5.70 16.95 -12.53
CA ALA A 175 6.34 18.24 -12.24
C ALA A 175 7.64 18.43 -13.02
N ALA A 176 8.35 17.34 -13.34
CA ALA A 176 9.60 17.38 -14.08
C ALA A 176 9.40 17.58 -15.60
N ASP A 177 8.33 17.01 -16.17
CA ASP A 177 8.04 17.10 -17.61
C ASP A 177 7.45 18.45 -18.04
N SER A 178 7.07 19.31 -17.10
CA SER A 178 6.55 20.66 -17.40
C SER A 178 7.66 21.73 -17.51
N ALA A 179 8.93 21.37 -17.38
CA ALA A 179 10.04 22.32 -17.27
C ALA A 179 10.84 22.56 -18.57
N HIS A 180 10.47 21.99 -19.72
CA HIS A 180 11.16 22.26 -21.00
C HIS A 180 10.19 22.47 -22.17
N SER A 181 9.78 23.72 -22.36
CA SER A 181 9.54 24.26 -23.70
C SER A 181 10.52 25.41 -23.93
N PRO A 182 11.58 25.25 -24.72
CA PRO A 182 12.31 26.39 -25.25
C PRO A 182 11.38 27.12 -26.25
N LYS A 183 11.37 28.46 -26.13
CA LYS A 183 10.72 29.37 -27.07
C LYS A 183 11.32 29.28 -28.47
#